data_AF-A0A962ZHK1-F1
#
_entry.id   AF-A0A962ZHK1-F1
#
_cell.length_a   1.000
_cell.length_b   1.000
_cell.length_c   1.000
_cell.angle_alpha   90.00
_cell.angle_beta   90.00
_cell.angle_gamma   90.00
#
_symmetry.space_group_name_H-M   'P 1'
#
loop_
_entity.id
_entity.type
_entity.pdbx_description
1 polymer ?
#
loop_
_entity_poly.entity_id
_entity_poly.type
_entity_poly.pdbx_seq_one_letter_code
_entity_poly.pdbx_strand_id
1 'polypeptide(L)'
;ADNQLYQDAYSRNIVLVSPTTLLVTLRTINNIWRNEYQNRNALDIADRAGRICDQVALVAESLGEVGSRLEQAHKAWEKTSDRLSSGRGNLLRQAHQLQEMGAKARKQLPPPADDDLDDDVAEEQPLD
;
A
#
# COMPACT_ATOMS: atom_id res chain seq x y z
N ALA A 1 45.87 -35.05 -49.32
CA ALA A 1 46.98 -34.50 -48.51
C ALA A 1 46.49 -33.44 -47.51
N ASP A 2 45.44 -32.66 -47.79
CA ASP A 2 45.05 -31.56 -46.90
C ASP A 2 44.35 -31.96 -45.59
N ASN A 3 43.64 -33.09 -45.54
CA ASN A 3 42.82 -33.45 -44.38
C ASN A 3 43.64 -33.68 -43.09
N GLN A 4 44.89 -34.15 -43.22
CA GLN A 4 45.81 -34.31 -42.09
C GLN A 4 46.28 -32.98 -41.49
N LEU A 5 46.43 -31.93 -42.31
CA LEU A 5 46.87 -30.61 -41.85
C LEU A 5 45.76 -29.92 -41.02
N TYR A 6 44.51 -30.00 -41.47
CA TYR A 6 43.36 -29.48 -40.73
C TYR A 6 43.18 -30.20 -39.39
N GLN A 7 43.34 -31.52 -39.37
CA GLN A 7 43.23 -32.31 -38.13
C GLN A 7 44.36 -32.01 -37.15
N ASP A 8 45.62 -31.93 -37.60
CA ASP A 8 46.76 -31.60 -36.72
C ASP A 8 46.62 -30.18 -36.17
N ALA A 9 46.24 -29.20 -37.00
CA ALA A 9 45.98 -27.83 -36.56
C ALA A 9 44.86 -27.77 -35.52
N TYR A 10 43.72 -28.45 -35.76
CA TYR A 10 42.60 -28.50 -34.82
C TYR A 10 42.97 -29.17 -33.50
N SER A 11 43.78 -30.23 -33.53
CA SER A 11 44.28 -30.90 -32.30
C SER A 11 45.16 -30.00 -31.43
N ARG A 12 45.72 -28.92 -32.03
CA ARG A 12 46.51 -27.88 -31.37
C ARG A 12 45.72 -26.60 -31.10
N ASN A 13 44.39 -26.64 -31.20
CA ASN A 13 43.48 -25.49 -31.07
C ASN A 13 43.74 -24.36 -32.09
N ILE A 14 44.30 -24.69 -33.27
CA ILE A 14 44.53 -23.75 -34.37
C ILE A 14 43.49 -24.00 -35.47
N VAL A 15 42.67 -22.98 -35.75
CA VAL A 15 41.68 -23.04 -36.84
C VAL A 15 42.25 -22.34 -38.07
N LEU A 16 42.43 -23.10 -39.15
CA LEU A 16 42.82 -22.56 -40.45
C LEU A 16 41.60 -21.89 -41.11
N VAL A 17 41.75 -20.65 -41.55
CA VAL A 17 40.66 -19.83 -42.10
C VAL A 17 41.02 -19.25 -43.46
N SER A 18 40.05 -19.23 -44.38
CA SER A 18 40.11 -18.39 -45.59
C SER A 18 39.49 -17.02 -45.30
N PRO A 19 39.67 -15.99 -46.14
CA PRO A 19 39.05 -14.67 -45.94
C PRO A 19 37.53 -14.74 -45.68
N THR A 20 36.83 -15.64 -46.38
CA THR A 20 35.39 -15.87 -46.19
C THR A 20 35.08 -16.55 -44.86
N THR A 21 35.85 -17.59 -44.49
CA THR A 21 35.63 -18.33 -43.23
C THR A 21 35.96 -17.48 -42.00
N LEU A 22 36.98 -16.62 -42.08
CA LEU A 22 37.33 -15.67 -41.03
C LEU A 22 36.18 -14.70 -40.74
N LEU A 23 35.56 -14.15 -41.79
CA LEU A 23 34.45 -13.21 -41.65
C LEU A 23 33.22 -13.88 -41.00
N VAL A 24 32.94 -15.14 -41.37
CA VAL A 24 31.88 -15.94 -40.72
C VAL A 24 32.22 -16.17 -39.24
N THR A 25 33.45 -16.59 -38.92
CA THR A 25 33.88 -16.81 -37.54
C THR A 25 33.80 -15.54 -36.69
N LEU A 26 34.23 -14.38 -37.21
CA LEU A 26 34.12 -13.09 -36.51
C LEU A 26 32.66 -12.70 -36.24
N ARG A 27 31.77 -12.90 -37.21
CA ARG A 27 30.32 -12.70 -37.01
C ARG A 27 29.75 -13.64 -35.97
N THR A 28 30.18 -14.90 -35.95
CA THR A 28 29.78 -15.87 -34.93
C THR A 28 30.20 -15.41 -33.53
N ILE A 29 31.45 -14.98 -33.35
CA ILE A 29 31.94 -14.43 -32.08
C ILE A 29 31.12 -13.20 -31.66
N ASN A 30 30.88 -12.27 -32.59
CA ASN A 30 30.08 -11.09 -32.32
C ASN A 30 28.65 -11.46 -31.88
N ASN A 31 28.02 -12.42 -32.55
CA ASN A 31 26.71 -12.93 -32.18
C ASN A 31 26.70 -13.60 -30.81
N ILE A 32 27.74 -14.38 -30.47
CA ILE A 32 27.89 -14.99 -29.14
C ILE A 32 27.97 -13.91 -28.06
N TRP A 33 28.82 -12.89 -28.23
CA TRP A 33 28.91 -11.79 -27.26
C TRP A 33 27.62 -10.99 -27.15
N ARG A 34 26.97 -10.72 -28.28
CA ARG A 34 25.68 -10.01 -28.31
C ARG A 34 24.58 -10.81 -27.60
N ASN A 35 24.60 -12.14 -27.73
CA ASN A 35 23.68 -13.03 -27.03
C ASN A 35 23.98 -13.05 -25.52
N GLU A 36 25.24 -13.20 -25.12
CA GLU A 36 25.69 -13.17 -23.73
C GLU A 36 25.30 -11.86 -23.04
N TYR A 37 25.55 -10.73 -23.70
CA TYR A 37 25.18 -9.41 -23.18
C TYR A 37 23.66 -9.27 -22.97
N GLN A 38 22.85 -9.75 -23.92
CA GLN A 38 21.40 -9.75 -23.78
C GLN A 38 20.94 -10.66 -22.66
N ASN A 39 21.55 -11.85 -22.52
CA ASN A 39 21.21 -12.79 -21.48
C ASN A 39 21.51 -12.21 -20.09
N ARG A 40 22.69 -11.59 -19.92
CA ARG A 40 23.04 -10.91 -18.66
C ARG A 40 22.08 -9.76 -18.33
N ASN A 41 21.73 -8.93 -19.32
CA ASN A 41 20.75 -7.88 -19.09
C ASN A 41 19.37 -8.42 -18.72
N ALA A 42 18.95 -9.54 -19.33
CA ALA A 42 17.67 -10.17 -19.00
C ALA A 42 17.66 -10.69 -17.54
N LEU A 43 18.76 -11.28 -17.08
CA LEU A 43 18.93 -11.68 -15.68
C LEU A 43 18.87 -10.47 -14.73
N ASP A 44 19.60 -9.39 -15.05
CA ASP A 44 19.57 -8.16 -14.23
C ASP A 44 18.17 -7.53 -14.17
N ILE A 45 17.42 -7.58 -15.28
CA ILE A 45 16.02 -7.12 -15.33
C ILE A 45 15.14 -8.00 -14.45
N ALA A 46 15.30 -9.33 -14.52
CA ALA A 46 14.53 -10.27 -13.71
C ALA A 46 14.78 -10.07 -12.21
N ASP A 47 16.04 -9.91 -11.80
CA ASP A 47 16.41 -9.63 -10.40
C ASP A 47 15.81 -8.30 -9.91
N ARG A 48 15.88 -7.25 -10.74
CA ARG A 48 15.25 -5.96 -10.42
C ARG A 48 13.73 -6.07 -10.33
N ALA A 49 13.10 -6.82 -11.24
CA ALA A 49 11.66 -7.05 -11.23
C ALA A 49 11.22 -7.77 -9.96
N GLY A 50 11.97 -8.80 -9.53
CA GLY A 50 11.73 -9.50 -8.27
C GLY A 50 11.73 -8.55 -7.07
N ARG A 51 12.77 -7.72 -6.94
CA ARG A 51 12.85 -6.72 -5.85
C ARG A 51 11.70 -5.72 -5.87
N ILE A 52 11.23 -5.32 -7.06
CA ILE A 52 10.08 -4.42 -7.19
C ILE A 52 8.79 -5.13 -6.71
N CYS A 53 8.59 -6.39 -7.07
CA CYS A 53 7.45 -7.18 -6.60
C CYS A 53 7.44 -7.30 -5.06
N ASP A 54 8.59 -7.59 -4.46
CA ASP A 54 8.73 -7.67 -3.00
C ASP A 54 8.41 -6.32 -2.35
N GLN A 55 8.93 -5.22 -2.90
CA GLN A 55 8.64 -3.88 -2.40
C GLN A 55 7.15 -3.52 -2.49
N VAL A 56 6.48 -3.89 -3.57
CA VAL A 56 5.04 -3.67 -3.75
C VAL A 56 4.25 -4.46 -2.70
N ALA A 57 4.65 -5.71 -2.40
CA ALA A 57 4.00 -6.51 -1.37
C ALA A 57 4.13 -5.87 0.02
N LEU A 58 5.32 -5.38 0.38
CA LEU A 58 5.55 -4.68 1.65
C LEU A 58 4.75 -3.37 1.76
N VAL A 59 4.63 -2.64 0.65
CA VAL A 59 3.81 -1.42 0.60
C VAL A 59 2.32 -1.77 0.78
N ALA A 60 1.83 -2.84 0.15
CA ALA A 60 0.45 -3.29 0.31
C ALA A 60 0.12 -3.68 1.77
N GLU A 61 1.04 -4.38 2.44
CA GLU A 61 0.92 -4.71 3.87
C GLU A 61 0.86 -3.44 4.73
N SER A 62 1.78 -2.50 4.48
CA SER A 62 1.83 -1.22 5.20
C SER A 62 0.54 -0.41 5.01
N LEU A 63 -0.04 -0.41 3.80
CA LEU A 63 -1.33 0.24 3.54
C LEU A 63 -2.48 -0.43 4.32
N GLY A 64 -2.46 -1.76 4.42
CA GLY A 64 -3.42 -2.50 5.23
C GLY A 64 -3.37 -2.10 6.71
N GLU A 65 -2.16 -1.96 7.27
CA GLU A 65 -1.97 -1.51 8.65
C GLU A 65 -2.50 -0.08 8.86
N VAL A 66 -2.19 0.84 7.94
CA VAL A 66 -2.70 2.22 7.97
C VAL A 66 -4.23 2.22 7.94
N GLY A 67 -4.85 1.41 7.08
CA GLY A 67 -6.31 1.26 7.03
C GLY A 67 -6.90 0.81 8.35
N SER A 68 -6.30 -0.18 9.02
CA SER A 68 -6.74 -0.63 10.35
C SER A 68 -6.65 0.46 11.41
N ARG A 69 -5.57 1.24 11.41
CA ARG A 69 -5.38 2.35 12.35
C ARG A 69 -6.39 3.49 12.11
N LEU A 70 -6.70 3.79 10.86
CA LEU A 70 -7.73 4.77 10.51
C LEU A 70 -9.11 4.32 10.98
N GLU A 71 -9.46 3.05 10.79
CA GLU A 71 -10.73 2.48 11.26
C GLU A 71 -10.85 2.58 12.80
N GLN A 72 -9.77 2.29 13.53
CA GLN A 72 -9.74 2.44 14.98
C GLN A 72 -9.91 3.90 15.42
N ALA A 73 -9.23 4.83 14.73
CA ALA A 73 -9.36 6.25 14.98
C ALA A 73 -10.79 6.74 14.70
N HIS A 74 -11.41 6.26 13.62
CA HIS A 74 -12.79 6.60 13.27
C HIS A 74 -13.78 6.12 14.34
N LYS A 75 -13.65 4.87 14.80
CA LYS A 75 -14.48 4.34 15.92
C LYS A 75 -14.30 5.12 17.22
N ALA A 76 -13.07 5.53 17.53
CA ALA A 76 -12.80 6.35 18.71
C ALA A 76 -13.46 7.74 18.59
N TRP A 77 -13.42 8.33 17.39
CA TRP A 77 -14.11 9.57 17.08
C TRP A 77 -15.63 9.42 17.20
N GLU A 78 -16.22 8.41 16.57
CA GLU A 78 -17.66 8.12 16.60
C GLU A 78 -18.15 7.97 18.04
N LYS A 79 -17.48 7.11 18.82
CA LYS A 79 -17.79 6.92 20.25
C LYS A 79 -17.71 8.21 21.07
N THR A 80 -16.79 9.11 20.73
CA THR A 80 -16.65 10.40 21.42
C THR A 80 -17.73 11.38 20.97
N SER A 81 -18.06 11.38 19.69
CA SER A 81 -19.17 12.15 19.11
C SER A 81 -20.49 11.72 19.74
N ASP A 82 -20.74 10.43 19.90
CA ASP A 82 -21.94 9.91 20.56
C ASP A 82 -22.05 10.37 22.01
N ARG A 83 -20.96 10.27 22.77
CA ARG A 83 -20.94 10.77 24.15
C ARG A 83 -21.19 12.27 24.24
N LEU A 84 -20.81 13.02 23.20
CA LEU A 84 -20.99 14.46 23.15
C LEU A 84 -22.42 14.85 22.76
N SER A 85 -22.99 14.28 21.69
CA SER A 85 -24.20 14.82 21.05
C SER A 85 -25.37 13.86 20.83
N SER A 86 -25.15 12.58 20.51
CA SER A 86 -26.22 11.66 20.05
C SER A 86 -26.56 10.52 21.00
N GLY A 87 -25.67 10.16 21.92
CA GLY A 87 -25.86 9.05 22.85
C GLY A 87 -26.92 9.34 23.92
N ARG A 88 -27.52 8.28 24.47
CA ARG A 88 -28.45 8.38 25.62
C ARG A 88 -27.72 8.99 26.82
N GLY A 89 -28.17 10.17 27.26
CA GLY A 89 -27.50 10.92 28.32
C GLY A 89 -26.24 11.66 27.86
N ASN A 90 -26.16 12.04 26.58
CA ASN A 90 -25.04 12.81 26.05
C ASN A 90 -24.78 14.11 26.83
N LEU A 91 -23.52 14.55 26.79
CA LEU A 91 -23.04 15.69 27.56
C LEU A 91 -23.71 17.00 27.17
N LEU A 92 -24.08 17.17 25.90
CA LEU A 92 -24.73 18.40 25.43
C LEU A 92 -26.12 18.55 26.07
N ARG A 93 -26.91 17.47 26.12
CA ARG A 93 -28.21 17.43 26.79
C ARG A 93 -28.07 17.69 28.30
N GLN A 94 -27.10 17.04 28.95
CA GLN A 94 -26.83 17.27 30.37
C GLN A 94 -26.43 18.72 30.67
N ALA A 95 -25.63 19.33 29.78
CA ALA A 95 -25.20 20.71 29.93
C ALA A 95 -26.35 21.71 29.71
N HIS A 96 -27.27 21.44 28.77
CA HIS A 96 -28.49 22.23 28.58
C HIS A 96 -29.42 22.15 29.80
N GLN A 97 -29.72 20.94 30.29
CA GLN A 97 -30.52 20.75 31.52
C GLN A 97 -29.91 21.50 32.72
N LEU A 98 -28.59 21.49 32.84
CA LEU A 98 -27.90 22.22 33.91
C LEU A 98 -27.98 23.75 33.76
N GLN A 99 -27.97 24.28 32.53
CA GLN A 99 -28.24 25.71 32.29
C GLN A 99 -29.69 26.07 32.63
N GLU A 100 -30.67 25.23 32.30
CA GLU A 100 -32.08 25.43 32.65
C GLU A 100 -32.27 25.49 34.18
N MET A 101 -31.51 24.68 34.93
CA MET A 101 -31.47 24.72 36.40
C MET A 101 -30.70 25.92 36.98
N GLY A 102 -30.21 26.86 36.15
CA GLY A 102 -29.60 28.11 36.59
C GLY A 102 -28.08 28.11 36.70
N ALA A 103 -27.38 27.10 36.16
CA ALA A 103 -25.92 27.13 36.11
C ALA A 103 -25.41 28.21 35.13
N LYS A 104 -24.46 29.02 35.60
CA LYS A 104 -23.89 30.12 34.80
C LYS A 104 -22.79 29.61 33.87
N ALA A 105 -23.14 29.31 32.62
CA ALA A 105 -22.17 29.07 31.57
C ALA A 105 -21.66 30.40 30.96
N ARG A 106 -20.35 30.52 30.72
CA ARG A 106 -19.75 31.72 30.08
C ARG A 106 -19.84 31.72 28.56
N LYS A 107 -20.01 30.55 27.94
CA LYS A 107 -20.14 30.36 26.50
C LYS A 107 -21.47 29.69 26.20
N GLN A 108 -22.11 30.07 25.10
CA GLN A 108 -23.33 29.41 24.63
C GLN A 108 -23.00 28.00 24.13
N LEU A 109 -23.82 27.04 24.54
CA LEU A 109 -23.72 25.68 24.07
C LEU A 109 -24.30 25.57 22.65
N PRO A 110 -23.76 24.69 21.80
CA PRO A 110 -24.40 24.32 20.53
C PRO A 110 -25.84 23.84 20.76
N PRO A 111 -26.76 24.01 19.79
CA PRO A 111 -28.10 23.45 19.91
C PRO A 111 -28.00 21.92 20.11
N PRO A 112 -28.87 21.33 20.95
CA PRO A 112 -28.92 19.88 21.09
C PRO A 112 -29.13 19.25 19.71
N ALA A 113 -28.52 18.10 19.47
CA ALA A 113 -28.82 17.33 18.26
C ALA A 113 -30.29 16.91 18.35
N ASP A 114 -31.09 17.26 17.34
CA ASP A 114 -32.50 16.92 17.24
C ASP A 114 -32.64 15.39 17.09
N ASP A 115 -32.63 14.66 18.20
CA ASP A 115 -33.17 13.30 18.30
C ASP A 115 -33.72 13.11 19.72
N ASP A 116 -35.01 12.78 19.78
CA ASP A 116 -35.81 12.43 20.95
C ASP A 116 -36.13 13.58 21.94
N LEU A 117 -36.87 14.58 21.44
CA LEU A 117 -37.88 15.26 22.26
C LEU A 117 -39.13 14.37 22.33
N ASP A 118 -39.10 13.29 23.11
CA ASP A 118 -40.33 12.67 23.65
C ASP A 118 -40.01 11.74 24.84
N ASP A 119 -40.96 11.72 25.78
CA ASP A 119 -41.12 10.80 26.91
C ASP A 119 -40.20 10.92 28.13
N ASP A 120 -40.29 12.02 28.90
CA ASP A 120 -40.22 11.95 30.38
C ASP A 120 -40.61 13.29 31.06
N VAL A 121 -41.65 13.98 30.58
CA VAL A 121 -42.37 14.91 31.47
C VAL A 121 -43.51 14.12 32.08
N ALA A 122 -43.19 13.50 33.22
CA ALA A 122 -44.12 12.80 34.08
C ALA A 122 -45.42 13.60 34.24
N GLU A 123 -46.53 12.91 34.00
CA GLU A 123 -47.86 13.33 34.41
C GLU A 123 -47.83 13.67 35.91
N GLU A 124 -47.76 14.96 36.24
CA GLU A 124 -48.23 15.42 37.53
C GLU A 124 -49.76 15.26 37.53
N GLN A 125 -50.22 14.14 38.11
CA GLN A 125 -51.62 13.93 38.43
C GLN A 125 -52.14 15.09 39.27
N PRO A 126 -53.31 15.67 38.96
CA PRO A 126 -53.96 16.59 39.88
C PRO A 126 -54.50 15.76 41.05
N LEU A 127 -54.02 16.02 42.26
CA LEU A 127 -54.62 15.53 43.49
C LEU A 127 -55.11 16.75 44.30
N ASP A 128 -56.45 16.87 44.24
CA ASP A 128 -57.39 17.66 45.05
C ASP A 128 -57.36 19.21 45.00
#